data_AF-A0AAV6AFG9-F1
#
_entry.id   AF-A0AAV6AFG9-F1
#
_cell.length_a   1.000
_cell.length_b   1.000
_cell.length_c   1.000
_cell.angle_alpha   90.00
_cell.angle_beta   90.00
_cell.angle_gamma   90.00
#
_symmetry.space_group_name_H-M   'P 1'
#
loop_
_entity.id
_entity.type
_entity.pdbx_description
1 polymer ?
#
loop_
_entity_poly.entity_id
_entity_poly.type
_entity_poly.pdbx_seq_one_letter_code
_entity_poly.pdbx_strand_id
1 'polypeptide(L)' 'PVMGPVDIIGSSGAGALDEDLGAAALRALTLSRADARAHALRYTWARAAGQFLDNVRRANGERLERTAAE' A
#
# COMPACT_ATOMS: atom_id res chain seq x y z
N PRO A 1 9.17 -14.30 -1.20
CA PRO A 1 8.21 -13.36 -0.55
C PRO A 1 6.74 -13.73 -0.86
N VAL A 2 5.82 -13.49 0.08
CA VAL A 2 4.39 -13.81 -0.06
C VAL A 2 3.56 -12.58 -0.42
N MET A 3 2.38 -12.80 -1.01
CA MET A 3 1.37 -11.76 -1.25
C MET A 3 0.98 -11.11 0.09
N GLY A 4 0.91 -9.78 0.13
CA GLY A 4 0.77 -8.98 1.35
C GLY A 4 1.98 -8.05 1.55
N PRO A 5 3.09 -8.48 2.15
CA PRO A 5 4.25 -7.59 2.39
C PRO A 5 4.81 -6.97 1.11
N VAL A 6 4.88 -7.75 0.01
CA VAL A 6 5.37 -7.23 -1.28
C VAL A 6 4.47 -6.14 -1.86
N ASP A 7 3.16 -6.27 -1.68
CA ASP A 7 2.17 -5.33 -2.20
C ASP A 7 2.12 -4.02 -1.41
N ILE A 8 2.52 -4.06 -0.13
CA ILE A 8 2.60 -2.89 0.73
C ILE A 8 3.96 -2.21 0.57
N ILE A 9 5.06 -2.89 0.91
CA ILE A 9 6.36 -2.24 1.05
C ILE A 9 7.33 -2.42 -0.14
N GLY A 10 7.04 -3.29 -1.11
CA GLY A 10 8.00 -3.80 -2.11
C GLY A 10 8.87 -2.76 -2.82
N SER A 11 8.29 -1.67 -3.33
CA SER A 11 9.02 -0.56 -3.99
C SER A 11 8.90 0.77 -3.23
N SER A 12 8.37 0.73 -2.01
CA SER A 12 7.97 1.92 -1.27
C SER A 12 9.11 2.65 -0.57
N GLY A 13 10.26 1.99 -0.37
CA GLY A 13 11.33 2.44 0.53
C GLY A 13 10.98 2.36 2.02
N ALA A 14 9.75 1.95 2.38
CA ALA A 14 9.25 1.89 3.75
C ALA A 14 9.61 0.60 4.50
N GLY A 15 10.28 -0.35 3.83
CA GLY A 15 10.68 -1.63 4.42
C GLY A 15 11.66 -2.39 3.52
N ALA A 16 12.14 -3.53 4.02
CA ALA A 16 13.05 -4.41 3.31
C ALA A 16 12.44 -5.81 3.20
N LEU A 17 12.56 -6.42 2.01
CA LEU A 17 12.16 -7.80 1.75
C LEU A 17 13.38 -8.60 1.34
N ASP A 18 13.49 -9.82 1.87
CA ASP A 18 14.49 -10.83 1.55
C ASP A 18 13.90 -12.21 1.81
N GLU A 19 14.50 -13.26 1.24
CA GLU A 19 14.20 -14.63 1.67
C GLU A 19 14.90 -14.96 3.01
N ASP A 20 15.99 -14.28 3.33
CA ASP A 20 16.60 -14.31 4.66
C ASP A 20 16.01 -13.20 5.56
N LEU A 21 15.16 -13.60 6.51
CA LEU A 21 14.54 -12.70 7.47
C LEU A 21 15.56 -11.88 8.27
N GLY A 22 16.72 -12.47 8.62
CA GLY A 22 17.78 -11.77 9.35
C GLY A 22 18.38 -10.64 8.52
N ALA A 23 18.67 -10.91 7.25
CA ALA A 23 19.14 -9.89 6.31
C ALA A 23 18.10 -8.78 6.11
N ALA A 24 16.82 -9.12 5.94
CA ALA A 24 15.74 -8.14 5.83
C ALA A 24 15.62 -7.25 7.09
N ALA A 25 15.67 -7.85 8.27
CA ALA A 25 15.57 -7.13 9.54
C ALA A 25 16.74 -6.14 9.72
N LEU A 26 17.97 -6.56 9.45
CA LEU A 26 19.15 -5.69 9.53
C LEU A 26 19.08 -4.54 8.52
N ARG A 27 18.65 -4.81 7.29
CA ARG A 27 18.43 -3.73 6.30
C ARG A 27 17.33 -2.77 6.73
N ALA A 28 16.24 -3.25 7.32
CA ALA A 28 15.15 -2.39 7.77
C ALA A 28 15.62 -1.35 8.82
N LEU A 29 16.64 -1.67 9.62
CA LEU A 29 17.20 -0.74 10.60
C LEU A 29 17.90 0.47 9.97
N THR A 30 18.32 0.38 8.69
CA THR A 30 18.99 1.48 7.98
C THR A 30 18.01 2.39 7.23
N LEU A 31 16.72 2.03 7.17
CA LEU A 31 15.70 2.77 6.44
C LEU A 31 15.14 3.97 7.23
N SER A 32 14.60 4.94 6.49
CA SER A 32 13.96 6.13 7.05
C SER A 32 12.63 5.78 7.72
N ARG A 33 12.54 6.05 9.03
CA ARG A 33 11.28 5.94 9.79
C ARG A 33 10.21 6.92 9.28
N ALA A 34 10.63 8.06 8.76
CA ALA A 34 9.73 9.07 8.21
C ALA A 34 9.06 8.56 6.92
N ASP A 35 9.82 7.88 6.06
CA ASP A 35 9.30 7.32 4.81
C ASP A 35 8.33 6.18 5.10
N ALA A 36 8.64 5.34 6.09
CA ALA A 36 7.72 4.30 6.56
C ALA A 36 6.40 4.88 7.05
N ARG A 37 6.44 5.96 7.84
CA ARG A 37 5.23 6.65 8.31
C ARG A 37 4.47 7.30 7.16
N ALA A 38 5.16 8.02 6.27
CA ALA A 38 4.54 8.68 5.12
C ALA A 38 3.86 7.67 4.20
N HIS A 39 4.45 6.48 4.04
CA HIS A 39 3.85 5.37 3.31
C HIS A 39 2.59 4.85 3.99
N ALA A 40 2.64 4.55 5.29
CA ALA A 40 1.51 4.04 6.05
C ALA A 40 0.30 4.98 6.02
N LEU A 41 0.52 6.31 6.08
CA LEU A 41 -0.56 7.30 6.07
C LEU A 41 -1.38 7.35 4.78
N ARG A 42 -0.93 6.71 3.70
CA ARG A 42 -1.70 6.58 2.45
C ARG A 42 -2.82 5.53 2.51
N TYR A 43 -2.81 4.68 3.54
CA TYR A 43 -3.78 3.61 3.76
C TYR A 43 -4.76 4.05 4.87
N THR A 44 -5.84 4.71 4.47
CA THR A 44 -6.84 5.24 5.40
C THR A 44 -8.18 4.53 5.26
N TRP A 45 -8.98 4.53 6.34
CA TRP A 45 -10.34 4.01 6.30
C TRP A 45 -11.22 4.71 5.28
N ALA A 46 -11.07 6.02 5.12
CA ALA A 46 -11.81 6.78 4.11
C ALA A 46 -11.50 6.28 2.70
N ARG A 47 -10.22 6.01 2.39
CA ARG A 47 -9.81 5.48 1.08
C ARG A 47 -10.35 4.06 0.87
N ALA A 48 -10.27 3.20 1.89
CA ALA A 48 -10.81 1.84 1.83
C ALA A 48 -12.34 1.83 1.62
N ALA A 49 -13.07 2.66 2.36
CA ALA A 49 -14.52 2.80 2.21
C ALA A 49 -14.90 3.35 0.83
N GLY A 50 -14.14 4.33 0.30
CA GLY A 50 -14.32 4.85 -1.05
C GLY A 50 -14.13 3.77 -2.12
N GLN A 51 -13.04 3.00 -2.03
CA GLN A 51 -12.79 1.86 -2.94
C GLN A 51 -13.91 0.82 -2.89
N PHE A 52 -14.42 0.50 -1.70
CA PHE A 52 -15.54 -0.42 -1.54
C PHE A 52 -16.82 0.12 -2.18
N LEU A 53 -17.17 1.37 -1.90
CA LEU A 53 -18.35 2.02 -2.47
C LEU A 53 -18.27 2.09 -4.00
N ASP A 54 -17.12 2.43 -4.56
CA ASP A 54 -16.89 2.47 -6.00
C ASP A 54 -17.12 1.10 -6.64
N ASN A 55 -16.68 0.02 -5.98
CA ASN A 55 -16.92 -1.34 -6.43
C ASN A 55 -18.42 -1.71 -6.38
N VAL A 56 -19.15 -1.30 -5.33
CA VAL A 56 -20.60 -1.51 -5.23
C VAL A 56 -21.35 -0.77 -6.35
N ARG A 57 -21.00 0.49 -6.61
CA ARG A 57 -21.58 1.29 -7.71
C ARG A 57 -21.37 0.62 -9.06
N ARG A 58 -20.14 0.17 -9.35
CA ARG A 58 -19.82 -0.57 -10.57
C ARG A 58 -20.64 -1.85 -10.71
N ALA A 59 -20.76 -2.63 -9.63
CA ALA A 59 -21.55 -3.85 -9.61
C ALA A 59 -23.04 -3.61 -9.88
N ASN A 60 -23.55 -2.44 -9.48
CA ASN A 60 -24.92 -1.99 -9.74
C ASN A 60 -25.11 -1.33 -11.13
N GLY A 61 -24.08 -1.35 -11.99
CA GLY A 61 -24.17 -0.84 -13.37
C GLY A 61 -23.90 0.66 -13.52
N GLU A 62 -23.45 1.35 -12.47
CA GLU A 62 -23.03 2.75 -12.58
C GLU A 62 -21.67 2.84 -13.30
N ARG A 63 -21.60 3.67 -14.36
CA ARG A 63 -20.34 3.99 -15.01
C ARG A 63 -19.65 5.11 -14.21
N LEU A 64 -18.63 4.75 -13.43
CA LEU A 64 -17.76 5.74 -12.80
C LEU A 64 -16.89 6.41 -13.88
N GLU A 65 -17.18 7.68 -14.17
CA GLU A 65 -16.31 8.53 -14.97
C GLU A 65 -14.96 8.64 -14.24
N ARG A 66 -13.88 8.22 -14.90
CA ARG A 66 -12.54 8.26 -14.32
C ARG A 66 -12.05 9.71 -14.39
N THR A 67 -12.39 10.54 -13.42
CA THR A 67 -11.70 11.83 -13.25
C THR A 67 -10.23 11.53 -12.99
N ALA A 68 -9.39 11.84 -13.97
CA ALA A 68 -7.95 11.86 -13.78
C ALA A 68 -7.65 12.89 -12.69
N ALA A 69 -7.21 12.42 -11.53
CA ALA A 69 -6.64 13.27 -10.49
C ALA A 69 -5.27 12.70 -10.15
N GLU A 70 -4.29 13.59 -10.34
CA GLU A 70 -2.84 13.49 -10.13
C GLU A 70 -2.43 12.96 -8.75
#